data_AF-A0A6N7SPI0-F1
#
_entry.id   AF-A0A6N7SPI0-F1
#
_cell.length_a   1.000
_cell.length_b   1.000
_cell.length_c   1.000
_cell.angle_alpha   90.00
_cell.angle_beta   90.00
_cell.angle_gamma   90.00
#
_symmetry.space_group_name_H-M   'P 1'
#
loop_
_entity.id
_entity.type
_entity.pdbx_description
1 polymer ?
#
loop_
_entity_poly.entity_id
_entity_poly.type
_entity_poly.pdbx_seq_one_letter_code
_entity_poly.pdbx_strand_id
1 'polypeptide(L)'
;MVHRLVLSTFYPIYNTEQYEVNHKDENKTNNNLENLEWMTPKENRNYGTRNERLSKTQGLKVKCVEKDIVYDSFHDASKINSIDVSGICMCCTGYRNRKTAGGYHWEYVK
;
A
#
# COMPACT_ATOMS: atom_id res chain seq x y z
N MET A 1 17.08 0.00 -4.61
CA MET A 1 18.27 0.87 -4.64
C MET A 1 19.02 0.86 -5.98
N VAL A 2 18.90 -0.18 -6.81
CA VAL A 2 19.57 -0.23 -8.14
C VAL A 2 19.10 0.87 -9.11
N HIS A 3 17.78 1.14 -9.20
CA HIS A 3 17.24 2.16 -10.12
C HIS A 3 17.82 3.57 -9.91
N ARG A 4 18.10 3.99 -8.66
CA ARG A 4 18.67 5.32 -8.38
C ARG A 4 20.09 5.43 -8.89
N LEU A 5 20.89 4.38 -8.71
CA LEU A 5 22.24 4.32 -9.25
C LEU A 5 22.24 4.33 -10.79
N VAL A 6 21.38 3.54 -11.42
CA VAL A 6 21.26 3.51 -12.89
C VAL A 6 20.91 4.90 -13.41
N LEU A 7 19.81 5.48 -12.93
CA LEU A 7 19.34 6.76 -13.45
C LEU A 7 20.31 7.92 -13.13
N SER A 8 20.92 7.96 -11.94
CA SER A 8 21.90 9.00 -11.60
C SER A 8 23.19 8.91 -12.41
N THR A 9 23.55 7.72 -12.89
CA THR A 9 24.78 7.52 -13.69
C THR A 9 24.58 7.98 -15.13
N PHE A 10 23.44 7.66 -15.74
CA PHE A 10 23.19 7.96 -17.16
C PHE A 10 22.44 9.28 -17.40
N TYR A 11 21.62 9.73 -16.44
CA TYR A 11 20.87 10.99 -16.50
C TYR A 11 20.97 11.77 -15.18
N PRO A 12 22.15 12.33 -14.86
CA PRO A 12 22.32 13.13 -13.65
C PRO A 12 21.52 14.44 -13.74
N ILE A 13 20.95 14.85 -12.61
CA ILE A 13 20.27 16.15 -12.45
C ILE A 13 20.86 16.91 -11.26
N TYR A 14 20.68 18.23 -11.25
CA TYR A 14 20.95 19.03 -10.06
C TYR A 14 19.88 18.78 -9.00
N ASN A 15 20.27 18.86 -7.72
CA ASN A 15 19.36 18.72 -6.58
C ASN A 15 18.61 17.38 -6.52
N THR A 16 19.29 16.25 -6.77
CA THR A 16 18.72 14.88 -6.70
C THR A 16 18.01 14.55 -5.38
N GLU A 17 18.26 15.30 -4.30
CA GLU A 17 17.57 15.15 -3.01
C GLU A 17 16.12 15.65 -3.04
N GLN A 18 15.75 16.45 -4.04
CA GLN A 18 14.38 16.95 -4.23
C GLN A 18 13.53 16.06 -5.15
N TYR A 19 14.14 15.04 -5.76
CA TYR A 19 13.50 14.17 -6.74
C TYR A 19 13.57 12.71 -6.33
N GLU A 20 12.59 11.95 -6.80
CA GLU A 20 12.50 10.51 -6.67
C GLU A 20 12.63 9.87 -8.04
N VAL A 21 13.04 8.59 -8.05
CA VAL A 21 13.05 7.80 -9.28
C VAL A 21 11.68 7.14 -9.41
N ASN A 22 11.00 7.45 -10.50
CA ASN A 22 9.76 6.79 -10.89
C ASN A 22 10.04 5.65 -11.88
N HIS A 23 9.21 4.60 -11.82
CA HIS A 23 9.14 3.52 -12.81
C HIS A 23 7.90 3.73 -13.66
N LYS A 24 8.07 4.02 -14.95
CA LYS A 24 6.97 4.39 -15.86
C LYS A 24 5.91 3.29 -15.98
N ASP A 25 6.32 2.03 -15.89
CA ASP A 25 5.44 0.85 -15.91
C ASP A 25 4.89 0.44 -14.53
N GLU A 26 5.16 1.20 -13.46
CA GLU A 26 4.85 0.87 -12.06
C GLU A 26 5.48 -0.45 -11.55
N ASN A 27 6.40 -1.06 -12.28
CA ASN A 27 7.10 -2.27 -11.89
C ASN A 27 8.50 -1.98 -11.34
N LYS A 28 8.63 -2.02 -10.01
CA LYS A 28 9.88 -1.74 -9.29
C LYS A 28 11.05 -2.68 -9.61
N THR A 29 10.78 -3.80 -10.29
CA THR A 29 11.81 -4.75 -10.74
C THR A 29 12.38 -4.42 -12.12
N ASN A 30 11.66 -3.65 -12.94
CA ASN A 30 12.09 -3.24 -14.28
C ASN A 30 13.00 -2.00 -14.19
N ASN A 31 14.30 -2.24 -14.02
CA ASN A 31 15.31 -1.17 -13.88
C ASN A 31 15.92 -0.73 -15.22
N ASN A 32 15.26 -1.00 -16.36
CA ASN A 32 15.72 -0.52 -17.66
C ASN A 32 15.76 1.00 -17.67
N LEU A 33 16.84 1.59 -18.19
CA LEU A 33 17.06 3.04 -18.15
C LEU A 33 15.89 3.82 -18.75
N GLU A 34 15.31 3.32 -19.85
CA GLU A 34 14.16 3.93 -20.53
C GLU A 34 12.87 3.91 -19.70
N ASN A 35 12.76 2.98 -18.75
CA ASN A 35 11.63 2.84 -17.83
C ASN A 35 11.76 3.73 -16.58
N LEU A 36 12.90 4.39 -16.39
CA LEU A 36 13.18 5.23 -15.22
C LEU A 36 13.08 6.70 -15.59
N GLU A 37 12.60 7.52 -14.65
CA GLU A 37 12.61 8.98 -14.79
C GLU A 37 12.73 9.67 -13.42
N TRP A 38 13.26 10.89 -13.42
CA TRP A 38 13.24 11.76 -12.25
C TRP A 38 11.90 12.43 -12.15
N MET A 39 11.30 12.41 -10.96
CA MET A 39 9.99 12.96 -10.72
C MET A 39 9.95 13.62 -9.35
N THR A 40 9.18 14.69 -9.19
CA THR A 40 9.00 15.27 -7.85
C THR A 40 8.20 14.30 -6.97
N PRO A 41 8.39 14.31 -5.64
CA PRO A 41 7.61 13.47 -4.73
C PRO A 41 6.09 13.66 -4.89
N LYS A 42 5.66 14.87 -5.25
CA LYS A 42 4.24 15.18 -5.48
C LYS A 42 3.70 14.52 -6.74
N GLU A 43 4.44 14.59 -7.84
CA GLU A 43 4.06 13.94 -9.09
C GLU A 43 4.08 12.42 -8.94
N ASN A 44 5.13 11.86 -8.33
CA ASN A 44 5.29 10.42 -8.14
C ASN A 44 4.15 9.83 -7.28
N ARG A 45 3.73 10.57 -6.25
CA ARG A 45 2.58 10.21 -5.41
C ARG A 45 1.26 10.11 -6.20
N ASN A 46 1.12 10.88 -7.27
CA ASN A 46 -0.09 10.94 -8.09
C ASN A 46 0.03 10.16 -9.40
N TYR A 47 1.19 9.55 -9.68
CA TYR A 47 1.45 8.82 -10.90
C TYR A 47 0.73 7.46 -10.92
N GLY A 48 0.34 7.04 -12.12
CA GLY A 48 -0.20 5.72 -12.39
C GLY A 48 -1.47 5.40 -11.60
N THR A 49 -1.56 4.15 -11.14
CA THR A 49 -2.77 3.59 -10.51
C THR A 49 -2.76 3.70 -8.98
N ARG A 50 -1.77 4.37 -8.38
CA ARG A 50 -1.62 4.47 -6.91
C ARG A 50 -2.86 5.02 -6.22
N ASN A 51 -3.41 6.14 -6.70
CA ASN A 51 -4.57 6.78 -6.08
C ASN A 51 -5.85 5.96 -6.25
N GLU A 52 -6.04 5.29 -7.39
CA GLU A 52 -7.16 4.38 -7.62
C GLU A 52 -7.10 3.14 -6.68
N ARG A 53 -5.90 2.57 -6.48
CA ARG A 53 -5.72 1.46 -5.53
C ARG A 53 -6.04 1.90 -4.10
N LEU A 54 -5.63 3.11 -3.72
CA LEU A 54 -5.92 3.67 -2.40
C LEU A 54 -7.42 3.91 -2.21
N SER A 55 -8.10 4.50 -3.19
CA SER A 55 -9.54 4.78 -3.09
C SER A 55 -10.38 3.51 -2.93
N LYS A 56 -10.01 2.40 -3.60
CA LYS A 56 -10.67 1.10 -3.43
C LYS A 56 -10.60 0.54 -2.01
N THR A 57 -9.61 0.95 -1.23
CA THR A 57 -9.42 0.51 0.16
C THR A 57 -9.97 1.51 1.18
N GLN A 58 -10.04 2.79 0.82
CA GLN A 58 -10.63 3.82 1.67
C GLN A 58 -12.15 3.62 1.76
N GLY A 59 -12.66 3.42 2.97
CA GLY A 59 -14.08 3.23 3.24
C GLY A 59 -14.55 1.78 3.33
N LEU A 60 -13.64 0.81 3.19
CA LEU A 60 -13.97 -0.59 3.47
C LEU A 60 -14.24 -0.76 4.97
N LYS A 61 -15.49 -1.13 5.27
CA LYS A 61 -15.92 -1.50 6.62
C LYS A 61 -15.57 -2.96 6.91
N VAL A 62 -15.34 -3.25 8.18
CA VAL A 62 -14.97 -4.59 8.64
C VAL A 62 -15.82 -5.01 9.83
N LYS A 63 -16.27 -6.26 9.85
CA LYS A 63 -17.06 -6.84 10.94
C LYS A 63 -16.20 -7.78 11.77
N CYS A 64 -16.30 -7.68 13.10
CA CYS A 64 -15.86 -8.71 14.04
C CYS A 64 -17.02 -9.67 14.28
N VAL A 65 -16.86 -10.94 13.89
CA VAL A 65 -17.97 -11.91 13.88
C VAL A 65 -18.46 -12.23 15.29
N GLU A 66 -17.54 -12.48 16.22
CA GLU A 66 -17.88 -12.88 17.59
C GLU A 66 -18.53 -11.77 18.40
N LYS A 67 -18.18 -10.51 18.11
CA LYS A 67 -18.76 -9.34 18.80
C LYS A 67 -20.00 -8.79 18.11
N ASP A 68 -20.27 -9.23 16.87
CA ASP A 68 -21.29 -8.67 15.99
C ASP A 68 -21.18 -7.15 15.80
N ILE A 69 -19.94 -6.62 15.80
CA ILE A 69 -19.66 -5.17 15.64
C ILE A 69 -19.09 -4.90 14.27
N VAL A 70 -19.63 -3.89 13.58
CA VAL A 70 -19.10 -3.33 12.34
C VAL A 70 -18.31 -2.06 12.65
N TYR A 71 -17.10 -1.98 12.12
CA TYR A 71 -16.22 -0.83 12.19
C TYR A 71 -16.16 -0.13 10.83
N ASP A 72 -16.18 1.19 10.83
CA ASP A 72 -16.11 1.99 9.59
C ASP A 72 -14.74 1.91 8.90
N SER A 73 -13.71 1.46 9.62
CA SER A 73 -12.39 1.22 9.07
C SER A 73 -11.64 0.10 9.81
N PHE A 74 -10.63 -0.45 9.14
CA PHE A 74 -9.67 -1.37 9.76
C PHE A 74 -8.90 -0.73 10.93
N HIS A 75 -8.66 0.58 10.89
CA HIS A 75 -7.95 1.28 11.96
C HIS A 75 -8.80 1.39 13.22
N ASP A 76 -10.11 1.63 13.08
CA ASP A 76 -11.03 1.67 14.21
C ASP A 76 -11.14 0.29 14.86
N ALA A 77 -11.30 -0.75 14.03
CA ALA A 77 -11.29 -2.14 14.48
C ALA A 77 -9.99 -2.49 15.24
N SER A 78 -8.84 -2.13 14.66
CA SER A 78 -7.52 -2.33 15.23
C SER A 78 -7.37 -1.63 16.59
N LYS A 79 -7.71 -0.34 16.66
CA LYS A 79 -7.55 0.48 17.87
C LYS A 79 -8.44 -0.01 19.01
N ILE A 80 -9.70 -0.33 18.72
CA ILE A 80 -10.68 -0.76 19.74
C ILE A 80 -10.34 -2.14 20.29
N ASN A 81 -9.79 -3.03 19.45
CA ASN A 81 -9.48 -4.40 19.85
C ASN A 81 -8.02 -4.60 20.22
N SER A 82 -7.16 -3.59 20.06
CA SER A 82 -5.70 -3.66 20.23
C SER A 82 -5.05 -4.77 19.37
N ILE A 83 -5.46 -4.87 18.10
CA ILE A 83 -4.99 -5.88 17.14
C ILE A 83 -4.36 -5.18 15.93
N ASP A 84 -3.31 -5.76 15.36
CA ASP A 84 -2.70 -5.23 14.14
C ASP A 84 -3.69 -5.20 12.95
N VAL A 85 -3.74 -4.07 12.25
CA VAL A 85 -4.55 -3.85 11.03
C VAL A 85 -4.26 -4.92 9.98
N SER A 86 -2.98 -5.25 9.78
CA SER A 86 -2.57 -6.24 8.78
C SER A 86 -3.10 -7.62 9.15
N GLY A 87 -3.06 -7.98 10.44
CA GLY A 87 -3.68 -9.19 10.97
C GLY A 87 -5.17 -9.30 10.62
N ILE A 88 -5.94 -8.24 10.85
CA ILE A 88 -7.38 -8.17 10.52
C ILE A 88 -7.59 -8.33 9.01
N CYS A 89 -6.83 -7.60 8.18
CA CYS A 89 -6.92 -7.69 6.72
C CYS A 89 -6.56 -9.09 6.18
N MET A 90 -5.50 -9.71 6.71
CA MET A 90 -5.10 -11.08 6.37
C MET A 90 -6.17 -12.10 6.75
N CYS A 91 -6.88 -11.88 7.86
CA CYS A 91 -8.02 -12.69 8.26
C CYS A 91 -9.16 -12.57 7.22
N CYS A 92 -9.56 -11.36 6.86
CA CYS A 92 -10.65 -11.15 5.89
C CYS A 92 -10.35 -11.73 4.49
N THR A 93 -9.07 -11.75 4.10
CA THR A 93 -8.62 -12.25 2.78
C THR A 93 -8.22 -13.73 2.79
N GLY A 94 -8.08 -14.35 3.97
CA GLY A 94 -7.54 -15.70 4.11
C GLY A 94 -6.05 -15.82 3.74
N TYR A 95 -5.31 -14.70 3.72
CA TYR A 95 -3.90 -14.70 3.32
C TYR A 95 -3.08 -15.65 4.18
N ARG A 96 -2.28 -16.52 3.53
CA ARG A 96 -1.50 -17.59 4.16
C ARG A 96 -2.33 -18.49 5.10
N ASN A 97 -3.59 -18.76 4.75
CA ASN A 97 -4.53 -19.57 5.54
C ASN A 97 -4.81 -19.00 6.94
N ARG A 98 -4.65 -17.69 7.14
CA ARG A 98 -4.95 -17.04 8.42
C ARG A 98 -6.46 -16.95 8.61
N LYS A 99 -6.98 -17.62 9.65
CA LYS A 99 -8.42 -17.68 9.96
C LYS A 99 -8.88 -16.67 11.00
N THR A 100 -7.96 -16.19 11.84
CA THR A 100 -8.29 -15.26 12.94
C THR A 100 -7.20 -14.20 13.15
N ALA A 101 -7.60 -13.10 13.78
CA ALA A 101 -6.70 -12.08 14.29
C ALA A 101 -7.16 -11.64 15.69
N GLY A 102 -6.23 -11.66 16.66
CA GLY A 102 -6.54 -11.41 18.08
C GLY A 102 -7.56 -12.36 18.69
N GLY A 103 -7.70 -13.58 18.13
CA GLY A 103 -8.68 -14.57 18.57
C GLY A 103 -10.07 -14.45 17.95
N TYR A 104 -10.29 -13.47 17.05
CA TYR A 104 -11.58 -13.22 16.40
C TYR A 104 -11.55 -13.49 14.90
N HIS A 105 -12.72 -13.77 14.32
CA HIS A 105 -12.94 -13.81 12.88
C HIS A 105 -13.37 -12.44 12.36
N TRP A 106 -12.87 -12.11 11.17
CA TRP A 106 -13.05 -10.80 10.55
C TRP A 106 -13.53 -10.95 9.11
N GLU A 107 -14.54 -10.15 8.75
CA GLU A 107 -15.16 -10.20 7.43
C GLU A 107 -15.31 -8.79 6.86
N TYR A 108 -15.15 -8.66 5.54
CA TYR A 108 -15.51 -7.43 4.84
C TYR A 108 -17.03 -7.26 4.86
N VAL A 109 -17.48 -6.05 5.14
CA VAL A 109 -18.89 -5.69 4.94
C VAL A 109 -19.04 -5.15 3.51
N LYS A 110 -19.95 -5.75 2.75
CA LYS A 110 -20.30 -5.31 1.39
C LYS A 110 -21.30 -4.16 1.42
#